data_AF-A0A838UHB4-F1
#
_entry.id   AF-A0A838UHB4-F1
#
_cell.length_a   1.000
_cell.length_b   1.000
_cell.length_c   1.000
_cell.angle_alpha   90.00
_cell.angle_beta   90.00
_cell.angle_gamma   90.00
#
_symmetry.space_group_name_H-M   'P 1'
#
loop_
_entity.id
_entity.type
_entity.pdbx_description
1 polymer ?
#
loop_
_entity_poly.entity_id
_entity_poly.type
_entity_poly.pdbx_seq_one_letter_code
_entity_poly.pdbx_strand_id
1 'polypeptide(L)' 'MSQFAFLAGEFAEVHAFAIRAEGMARTDARGACFYARLSLETLVDWLYRRDRSLKNPYERTLAARIHEATFQALVGPA' A
#
# COMPACT_ATOMS: atom_id res chain seq x y z
N MET A 1 -9.73 -6.38 18.25
CA MET A 1 -9.58 -5.15 17.45
C MET A 1 -8.45 -5.39 16.46
N SER A 2 -8.61 -4.96 15.21
CA SER A 2 -7.55 -5.06 14.20
C SER A 2 -6.51 -3.96 14.42
N GLN A 3 -5.23 -4.28 14.20
CA GLN A 3 -4.13 -3.31 14.17
C GLN A 3 -4.29 -2.24 13.07
N PHE A 4 -5.16 -2.48 12.09
CA PHE A 4 -5.39 -1.61 10.94
C PHE A 4 -6.72 -0.86 11.00
N ALA A 5 -7.44 -0.89 12.12
CA ALA A 5 -8.76 -0.26 12.26
C ALA A 5 -8.77 1.24 11.92
N PHE A 6 -7.64 1.94 12.08
CA PHE A 6 -7.49 3.36 11.71
C PHE A 6 -7.69 3.63 10.21
N LEU A 7 -7.46 2.64 9.34
CA LEU A 7 -7.66 2.78 7.89
C LEU A 7 -9.15 2.74 7.49
N ALA A 8 -10.04 2.25 8.36
CA ALA A 8 -11.43 2.00 7.99
C ALA A 8 -12.19 3.27 7.57
N GLY A 9 -11.84 4.43 8.13
CA GLY A 9 -12.52 5.69 7.85
C GLY A 9 -12.16 6.32 6.51
N GLU A 10 -10.88 6.31 6.14
CA GLU A 10 -10.37 7.02 4.96
C GLU A 10 -9.99 6.09 3.80
N PHE A 11 -9.59 4.86 4.11
CA PHE A 11 -9.03 3.90 3.16
C PHE A 11 -9.69 2.53 3.29
N ALA A 12 -11.02 2.47 3.15
CA ALA A 12 -11.81 1.25 3.38
C ALA A 12 -11.34 0.03 2.56
N GLU A 13 -10.91 0.23 1.31
CA GLU A 13 -10.38 -0.84 0.46
C GLU A 13 -9.02 -1.36 0.95
N VAL A 14 -8.11 -0.45 1.32
CA VAL A 14 -6.81 -0.81 1.90
C VAL A 14 -7.01 -1.51 3.24
N HIS A 15 -7.95 -1.04 4.07
CA HIS A 15 -8.33 -1.68 5.32
C HIS A 15 -8.78 -3.13 5.09
N ALA A 16 -9.65 -3.38 4.11
CA ALA A 16 -10.15 -4.71 3.80
C ALA A 16 -9.03 -5.71 3.43
N PHE A 17 -7.99 -5.25 2.75
CA PHE A 17 -6.81 -6.08 2.44
C PHE A 17 -5.89 -6.23 3.65
N ALA A 18 -5.67 -5.16 4.42
CA ALA A 18 -4.80 -5.18 5.59
C ALA A 18 -5.31 -6.15 6.68
N ILE A 19 -6.63 -6.19 6.94
CA ILE A 19 -7.20 -7.14 7.91
C ILE A 19 -7.06 -8.60 7.45
N ARG A 20 -7.08 -8.87 6.13
CA ARG A 20 -6.86 -10.21 5.59
C ARG A 20 -5.40 -10.62 5.77
N ALA A 21 -4.47 -9.71 5.48
CA ALA A 21 -3.05 -9.94 5.73
C ALA A 21 -2.77 -10.22 7.21
N GLU A 22 -3.35 -9.42 8.11
CA GLU A 22 -3.26 -9.60 9.56
C GLU A 22 -3.79 -10.97 10.00
N GLY A 23 -4.98 -11.36 9.54
CA GLY A 23 -5.59 -12.64 9.91
C GLY A 23 -4.80 -13.85 9.42
N MET A 24 -4.11 -13.73 8.28
CA MET A 24 -3.32 -14.81 7.68
C MET A 24 -1.87 -14.86 8.19
N ALA A 25 -1.39 -13.84 8.89
CA ALA A 25 0.03 -13.67 9.26
C ALA A 25 0.64 -14.87 10.01
N ARG A 26 -0.18 -15.65 10.73
CA ARG A 26 0.26 -16.83 11.50
C ARG A 26 -0.11 -18.18 10.87
N THR A 27 -0.95 -18.19 9.84
CA THR A 27 -1.54 -19.42 9.28
C THR A 27 -1.15 -19.67 7.84
N ASP A 28 -1.06 -18.62 7.03
CA ASP A 28 -0.66 -18.67 5.62
C ASP A 28 0.21 -17.47 5.26
N ALA A 29 1.52 -17.67 5.29
CA ALA A 29 2.48 -16.63 4.96
C ALA A 29 2.37 -16.14 3.51
N ARG A 30 1.97 -16.99 2.57
CA ARG A 30 1.85 -16.61 1.15
C ARG A 30 0.63 -15.74 0.95
N GLY A 31 -0.52 -16.14 1.50
CA GLY A 31 -1.73 -15.34 1.52
C GLY A 31 -1.52 -13.99 2.21
N ALA A 32 -0.84 -14.00 3.37
CA ALA A 32 -0.51 -12.78 4.10
C ALA A 32 0.33 -11.81 3.24
N CYS A 33 1.42 -12.28 2.63
CA CYS A 33 2.26 -11.45 1.74
C CYS A 33 1.50 -10.94 0.51
N PHE A 34 0.62 -11.75 -0.08
CA PHE A 34 -0.22 -11.33 -1.20
C PHE A 34 -1.12 -10.16 -0.82
N TYR A 35 -1.89 -10.28 0.28
CA TYR A 35 -2.77 -9.20 0.72
C TYR A 35 -2.01 -7.97 1.21
N ALA A 36 -0.84 -8.15 1.83
CA ALA A 36 0.04 -7.03 2.19
C ALA A 36 0.48 -6.25 0.94
N ARG A 37 0.94 -6.95 -0.10
CA ARG A 37 1.31 -6.31 -1.37
C ARG A 37 0.12 -5.63 -2.04
N LEU A 38 -1.05 -6.26 -2.08
CA LEU A 38 -2.27 -5.68 -2.66
C LEU A 38 -2.70 -4.41 -1.92
N SER A 39 -2.56 -4.39 -0.58
CA SER A 39 -2.79 -3.21 0.24
C SER A 39 -1.88 -2.05 -0.17
N LEU A 40 -0.57 -2.33 -0.33
CA LEU A 40 0.41 -1.33 -0.77
C LEU A 40 0.17 -0.85 -2.20
N GLU A 41 -0.12 -1.75 -3.14
CA GLU A 41 -0.44 -1.41 -4.53
C GLU A 41 -1.64 -0.45 -4.60
N THR A 42 -2.69 -0.74 -3.84
CA THR A 42 -3.91 0.07 -3.78
C THR A 42 -3.63 1.46 -3.20
N LEU A 43 -2.93 1.52 -2.06
CA LEU A 43 -2.62 2.80 -1.40
C LEU A 43 -1.68 3.67 -2.23
N VAL A 44 -0.62 3.08 -2.78
CA VAL A 44 0.34 3.80 -3.62
C VAL A 44 -0.33 4.28 -4.90
N ASP A 45 -1.17 3.47 -5.55
CA ASP A 45 -1.94 3.93 -6.71
C ASP A 45 -2.86 5.11 -6.39
N TRP A 46 -3.55 5.07 -5.26
CA TRP A 46 -4.34 6.20 -4.79
C TRP A 46 -3.49 7.46 -4.60
N LEU A 47 -2.30 7.33 -4.01
CA LEU A 47 -1.38 8.45 -3.78
C LEU A 47 -0.96 9.10 -5.10
N TYR A 48 -0.55 8.32 -6.09
CA TYR A 48 -0.19 8.81 -7.44
C TYR A 48 -1.36 9.45 -8.20
N ARG A 49 -2.61 9.13 -7.85
CA ARG A 49 -3.79 9.76 -8.45
C ARG A 49 -4.18 11.06 -7.76
N ARG A 50 -3.86 11.23 -6.47
CA ARG A 50 -4.34 12.34 -5.62
C ARG A 50 -3.27 13.38 -5.33
N ASP A 51 -2.01 12.97 -5.25
CA ASP A 51 -0.88 13.87 -5.01
C ASP A 51 -0.23 14.30 -6.33
N ARG A 52 -0.33 15.59 -6.64
CA ARG A 52 0.22 16.19 -7.87
C ARG A 52 1.73 16.36 -7.83
N SER A 53 2.36 16.24 -6.66
CA SER A 53 3.82 16.29 -6.53
C SER A 53 4.49 15.01 -7.05
N LEU A 54 3.74 13.90 -7.13
CA LEU A 54 4.24 12.62 -7.58
C LEU A 54 4.27 12.49 -9.11
N LYS A 55 5.42 12.12 -9.64
CA LYS A 55 5.63 11.87 -11.07
C LYS A 55 5.43 10.40 -11.38
N ASN A 56 4.44 10.07 -12.22
CA ASN A 56 4.20 8.70 -12.62
C ASN A 56 5.41 8.14 -13.40
N PRO A 57 6.00 7.00 -12.95
CA PRO A 57 7.03 6.31 -13.72
C PRO A 57 6.45 5.71 -15.01
N TYR A 58 7.35 5.36 -15.95
CA TYR A 58 6.95 4.71 -17.20
C TYR A 58 6.23 3.38 -16.95
N GLU A 59 6.76 2.56 -16.04
CA GLU A 59 6.10 1.35 -15.58
C GLU A 59 5.12 1.62 -14.43
N ARG A 60 3.96 0.97 -14.45
CA ARG A 60 2.94 1.12 -13.40
C ARG A 60 3.05 0.09 -12.27
N THR A 61 4.17 -0.63 -12.19
CA THR A 61 4.38 -1.64 -11.14
C THR A 61 4.57 -0.97 -9.78
N LEU A 62 4.26 -1.68 -8.69
CA LEU A 62 4.55 -1.19 -7.33
C LEU A 62 6.03 -0.81 -7.19
N ALA A 63 6.91 -1.68 -7.68
CA ALA A 63 8.34 -1.50 -7.60
C ALA A 63 8.77 -0.20 -8.29
N ALA A 64 8.29 0.08 -9.50
CA ALA A 64 8.62 1.32 -10.21
C ALA A 64 8.16 2.56 -9.44
N ARG A 65 6.98 2.50 -8.81
CA ARG A 65 6.42 3.61 -8.03
C ARG A 65 7.17 3.88 -6.73
N ILE A 66 7.41 2.87 -5.91
CA ILE A 66 8.10 3.08 -4.62
C ILE A 66 9.59 3.47 -4.78
N HIS A 67 10.19 3.19 -5.94
CA HIS A 67 11.57 3.58 -6.27
C HIS A 67 11.64 4.89 -7.06
N GLU A 68 10.51 5.53 -7.37
CA GLU A 68 10.51 6.80 -8.06
C GLU A 68 10.96 7.93 -7.10
N ALA A 69 11.76 8.87 -7.60
CA ALA A 69 12.44 9.86 -6.78
C ALA A 69 11.49 10.81 -6.05
N THR A 70 10.39 11.24 -6.68
CA THR A 70 9.39 12.10 -6.01
C THR A 70 8.63 11.35 -4.92
N PHE A 71 8.39 10.04 -5.10
CA PHE A 71 7.83 9.21 -4.04
C PHE A 71 8.77 9.09 -2.85
N GLN A 72 10.05 8.77 -3.09
CA GLN A 72 11.06 8.67 -2.02
C GLN A 72 11.24 10.01 -1.27
N ALA A 73 11.22 11.12 -1.99
CA ALA A 73 11.28 12.45 -1.39
C ALA A 73 10.05 12.78 -0.53
N LEU A 74 8.85 12.31 -0.93
CA LEU A 74 7.61 12.52 -0.18
C LEU A 74 7.56 11.69 1.11
N VAL A 75 7.92 10.40 1.04
CA VAL A 75 7.82 9.49 2.20
C VAL A 75 8.99 9.61 3.17
N GLY A 76 10.14 10.12 2.71
CA GLY A 76 11.36 10.25 3.51
C GLY A 76 12.16 8.95 3.63
N PRO A 77 13.32 8.98 4.30
CA PRO A 77 14.13 7.80 4.55
C PRO A 77 13.39 6.80 5.45
N ALA A 78 13.58 5.51 5.19
CA ALA A 78 13.06 4.40 5.98
C ALA A 78 13.84 4.19 7.30
#